data_AF-A0A4S8JM01-F1
#
_entry.id   AF-A0A4S8JM01-F1
#
_cell.length_a   1.000
_cell.length_b   1.000
_cell.length_c   1.000
_cell.angle_alpha   90.00
_cell.angle_beta   90.00
_cell.angle_gamma   90.00
#
_symmetry.space_group_name_H-M   'P 1'
#
loop_
_entity.id
_entity.type
_entity.pdbx_description
1 polymer ?
#
loop_
_entity_poly.entity_id
_entity_poly.type
_entity_poly.pdbx_seq_one_letter_code
_entity_poly.pdbx_strand_id
1 'polypeptide(L)'
;MNAQMSRLWNGEESKGRSATASTPYAVKLVIAVFVALVVLVFFISNSATAASAVCQRSPNAAAPTPLHLTANQPSPTCPEYFRWIHEDLRPWKSTGITKEMVQRARKFATFHMVVLDGRVYVQEYFGHSLSRNVFTFWGILQLISRYPGRVPDFELIFNCMDMPSVKSADYNSSAPPPPLFHYCKDDRTLDILFPDWSFWGW
;
A
#
# COMPACT_ATOMS: atom_id res chain seq x y z
N MET A 1 -18.18 8.29 9.37
CA MET A 1 -16.71 8.49 9.21
C MET A 1 -16.31 9.03 7.83
N ASN A 2 -17.14 9.87 7.18
CA ASN A 2 -16.86 10.48 5.87
C ASN A 2 -16.87 12.02 5.89
N ALA A 3 -16.55 12.65 7.03
CA ALA A 3 -16.65 14.12 7.18
C ALA A 3 -15.43 14.79 7.82
N GLN A 4 -14.34 14.05 8.05
CA GLN A 4 -13.13 14.61 8.70
C GLN A 4 -11.92 14.78 7.78
N MET A 5 -11.96 14.31 6.53
CA MET A 5 -10.85 14.48 5.57
C MET A 5 -10.99 15.68 4.63
N SER A 6 -12.11 16.42 4.66
CA SER A 6 -12.32 17.66 3.89
C SER A 6 -11.89 18.93 4.64
N ARG A 7 -11.52 18.83 5.93
CA ARG A 7 -11.13 19.99 6.76
C ARG A 7 -9.63 20.34 6.73
N LEU A 8 -8.82 19.60 5.99
CA LEU A 8 -7.38 19.90 5.84
C LEU A 8 -7.05 20.77 4.61
N TRP A 9 -8.05 21.27 3.87
CA TRP A 9 -7.83 22.07 2.64
C TRP A 9 -8.47 23.47 2.61
N ASN A 10 -9.25 23.86 3.63
CA ASN A 10 -9.81 25.22 3.71
C ASN A 10 -9.25 25.94 4.95
N GLY A 11 -8.19 26.71 4.76
CA GLY A 11 -7.69 27.65 5.76
C GLY A 11 -8.62 28.84 5.89
N GLU A 12 -9.54 28.80 6.85
CA GLU A 12 -10.23 29.99 7.35
C GLU A 12 -9.68 30.33 8.74
N GLU A 13 -8.87 31.38 8.78
CA GLU A 13 -8.31 31.97 9.99
C GLU A 13 -9.30 33.00 10.56
N SER A 14 -10.00 32.65 11.64
CA SER A 14 -10.89 33.56 12.33
C SER A 14 -10.10 34.56 13.18
N LYS A 15 -10.08 35.82 12.74
CA LYS A 15 -9.43 36.97 13.38
C LYS A 15 -10.16 37.37 14.67
N GLY A 16 -9.67 36.88 15.82
CA GLY A 16 -10.11 37.26 17.16
C GLY A 16 -9.39 38.50 17.69
N ARG A 17 -10.15 39.44 18.25
CA ARG A 17 -9.79 40.82 18.58
C ARG A 17 -8.86 40.92 19.80
N SER A 18 -7.84 41.76 19.67
CA SER A 18 -6.82 42.13 20.65
C SER A 18 -7.37 42.75 21.94
N ALA A 19 -6.99 42.20 23.09
CA ALA A 19 -6.99 42.88 24.38
C ALA A 19 -5.55 42.91 24.90
N THR A 20 -4.88 44.05 24.81
CA THR A 20 -3.51 44.26 25.30
C THR A 20 -3.51 44.41 26.81
N ALA A 21 -3.37 43.30 27.54
CA ALA A 21 -2.93 43.32 28.93
C ALA A 21 -1.40 43.50 28.95
N SER A 22 -0.92 44.58 29.56
CA SER A 22 0.51 44.84 29.77
C SER A 22 1.07 43.81 30.75
N THR A 23 1.57 42.70 30.21
CA THR A 23 2.25 41.68 31.00
C THR A 23 3.54 42.28 31.59
N PRO A 24 3.77 42.18 32.91
CA PRO A 24 4.97 42.73 33.54
C PRO A 24 6.22 42.12 32.91
N TYR A 25 7.29 42.91 32.77
CA TYR A 25 8.52 42.51 32.08
C TYR A 25 9.09 41.17 32.56
N ALA A 26 8.91 40.83 33.85
CA ALA A 26 9.28 39.54 34.41
C ALA A 26 8.51 38.36 33.75
N VAL A 27 7.21 38.50 33.50
CA VAL A 27 6.40 37.46 32.85
C VAL A 27 6.78 37.34 31.37
N LYS A 28 7.07 38.46 30.69
CA LYS A 28 7.58 38.42 29.30
C LYS A 28 8.94 37.71 29.22
N LEU A 29 9.82 37.94 30.20
CA LEU A 29 11.12 37.29 30.28
C LEU A 29 10.99 35.79 30.56
N VAL A 30 10.11 35.38 31.49
CA VAL A 30 9.84 33.97 31.79
C VAL A 30 9.27 33.24 30.57
N ILE A 31 8.32 33.85 29.87
CA ILE A 31 7.76 33.28 28.64
C ILE A 31 8.85 33.19 27.56
N ALA A 32 9.67 34.22 27.37
CA ALA A 32 10.75 34.21 26.40
C ALA A 32 11.79 33.12 26.69
N VAL A 33 12.18 32.93 27.95
CA VAL A 33 13.09 31.85 28.37
C VAL A 33 12.46 30.49 28.15
N PHE A 34 11.18 30.31 28.52
CA PHE A 34 10.48 29.04 28.32
C PHE A 34 10.35 28.70 26.83
N VAL A 35 9.99 29.67 25.99
CA VAL A 35 9.93 29.48 24.53
C VAL A 35 11.31 29.16 23.97
N ALA A 36 12.36 29.86 24.40
CA ALA A 36 13.73 29.57 23.96
C ALA A 36 14.17 28.16 24.37
N LEU A 37 13.82 27.70 25.57
CA LEU A 37 14.12 26.33 26.02
C LEU A 37 13.34 25.28 25.23
N VAL A 38 12.05 25.49 24.97
CA VAL A 38 11.24 24.56 24.15
C VAL A 38 11.78 24.49 22.73
N VAL A 39 12.13 25.63 22.14
CA VAL A 39 12.75 25.70 20.81
C VAL A 39 14.09 24.98 20.81
N LEU A 40 14.96 25.22 21.80
CA LEU A 40 16.25 24.54 21.94
C LEU A 40 16.09 23.02 22.08
N VAL A 41 15.16 22.55 22.93
CA VAL A 41 14.88 21.11 23.10
C VAL A 41 14.32 20.50 21.82
N PHE A 42 13.43 21.21 21.10
CA PHE A 42 12.90 20.75 19.83
C PHE A 42 14.00 20.66 18.76
N PHE A 43 14.89 21.65 18.69
CA PHE A 43 16.03 21.63 17.76
C PHE A 43 17.06 20.55 18.13
N ILE A 44 17.40 20.37 19.41
CA ILE A 44 18.29 19.28 19.86
C ILE A 44 17.67 17.91 19.58
N SER A 45 16.36 17.75 19.78
CA SER A 45 15.63 16.51 19.52
C SER A 45 15.49 16.21 18.01
N ASN A 46 15.34 17.24 17.16
CA ASN A 46 15.32 17.10 15.70
C ASN A 46 16.71 17.04 15.05
N SER A 47 17.78 17.38 15.79
CA SER A 47 19.17 17.24 15.30
C SER A 47 19.61 15.78 15.26
N ALA A 48 18.91 14.90 15.97
CA ALA A 48 18.91 13.48 15.70
C ALA A 48 18.00 13.18 14.51
N THR A 49 18.35 13.70 13.33
CA THR A 49 17.94 13.04 12.09
C THR A 49 18.51 11.64 12.16
N ALA A 50 17.66 10.68 12.53
CA ALA A 50 17.82 9.32 12.10
C ALA A 50 18.13 9.41 10.61
N ALA A 51 19.34 9.03 10.23
CA ALA A 51 19.64 8.71 8.85
C ALA A 51 18.58 7.67 8.48
N SER A 52 17.54 8.12 7.78
CA SER A 52 16.59 7.22 7.16
C SER A 52 17.48 6.32 6.33
N ALA A 53 17.53 5.03 6.69
CA ALA A 53 18.24 4.03 5.93
C ALA A 53 17.47 3.84 4.62
N VAL A 54 17.52 4.86 3.77
CA VAL A 54 17.30 4.73 2.35
C VAL A 54 18.42 3.81 1.93
N CYS A 55 18.09 2.58 1.54
CA CYS A 55 19.01 1.72 0.83
C CYS A 55 19.42 2.45 -0.45
N GLN A 56 20.48 3.24 -0.38
CA GLN A 56 21.07 3.83 -1.58
C GLN A 56 21.70 2.69 -2.36
N ARG A 57 21.13 2.45 -3.54
CA ARG A 57 21.65 1.50 -4.52
C ARG A 57 23.07 1.96 -4.87
N SER A 58 24.04 1.06 -4.69
CA SER A 58 25.38 1.28 -5.22
C SER A 58 25.26 1.51 -6.74
N PRO A 59 25.86 2.57 -7.30
CA PRO A 59 25.85 2.81 -8.75
C PRO A 59 26.53 1.69 -9.55
N ASN A 60 27.22 0.77 -8.86
CA ASN A 60 27.92 -0.37 -9.45
C ASN A 60 27.14 -1.69 -9.42
N ALA A 61 25.87 -1.70 -8.99
CA ALA A 61 25.02 -2.87 -9.14
C ALA A 61 24.61 -3.00 -10.61
N ALA A 62 25.42 -3.73 -11.38
CA ALA A 62 25.09 -4.10 -12.76
C ALA A 62 23.65 -4.62 -12.81
N ALA A 63 22.86 -4.09 -13.74
CA ALA A 63 21.55 -4.64 -14.04
C ALA A 63 21.72 -6.15 -14.29
N PRO A 64 20.83 -7.01 -13.76
CA PRO A 64 20.88 -8.42 -14.14
C PRO A 64 20.82 -8.46 -15.67
N THR A 65 21.85 -9.07 -16.27
CA THR A 65 21.97 -9.24 -17.71
C THR A 65 20.63 -9.70 -18.23
N PRO A 66 20.04 -9.06 -19.27
CA PRO A 66 18.84 -9.59 -19.89
C PRO A 66 19.15 -11.04 -20.23
N LEU A 67 18.32 -11.97 -19.75
CA LEU A 67 18.44 -13.36 -20.16
C LEU A 67 18.42 -13.36 -21.69
N HIS A 68 19.58 -13.58 -22.29
CA HIS A 68 19.72 -13.71 -23.73
C HIS A 68 19.03 -15.02 -24.06
N LEU A 69 17.73 -14.95 -24.32
CA LEU A 69 16.96 -16.04 -24.89
C LEU A 69 17.54 -16.25 -26.29
N THR A 70 18.50 -17.16 -26.39
CA THR A 70 19.02 -17.61 -27.67
C THR A 70 17.83 -18.09 -28.49
N ALA A 71 17.66 -17.52 -29.69
CA ALA A 71 16.48 -17.66 -30.55
C ALA A 71 16.26 -19.09 -31.12
N ASN A 72 16.85 -20.10 -30.50
CA ASN A 72 16.79 -21.50 -30.91
C ASN A 72 16.33 -22.44 -29.78
N GLN A 73 15.67 -21.90 -28.76
CA GLN A 73 14.92 -22.69 -27.78
C GLN A 73 13.44 -22.67 -28.15
N PRO A 74 12.73 -23.82 -28.08
CA PRO A 74 11.28 -23.81 -28.17
C PRO A 74 10.76 -22.77 -27.18
N SER A 75 9.81 -21.94 -27.61
CA SER A 75 9.25 -20.88 -26.79
C SER A 75 8.95 -21.45 -25.40
N PRO A 76 9.50 -20.90 -24.32
CA PRO A 76 9.37 -21.50 -23.00
C PRO A 76 7.88 -21.64 -22.68
N THR A 77 7.39 -22.88 -22.64
CA THR A 77 6.00 -23.17 -22.31
C THR A 77 5.79 -22.73 -20.86
N CYS A 78 4.82 -21.86 -20.63
CA CYS A 78 4.46 -21.43 -19.28
C CYS A 78 4.07 -22.67 -18.46
N PRO A 79 4.67 -22.88 -17.27
CA PRO A 79 4.31 -24.01 -16.41
C PRO A 79 2.79 -24.11 -16.17
N GLU A 80 2.28 -25.35 -16.10
CA GLU A 80 0.83 -25.62 -16.04
C GLU A 80 0.12 -24.87 -14.91
N TYR A 81 0.76 -24.73 -13.75
CA TYR A 81 0.17 -24.06 -12.59
C TYR A 81 -0.16 -22.58 -12.83
N PHE A 82 0.50 -21.91 -13.80
CA PHE A 82 0.15 -20.54 -14.16
C PHE A 82 -1.18 -20.42 -14.89
N ARG A 83 -1.81 -21.53 -15.33
CA ARG A 83 -3.17 -21.50 -15.88
C ARG A 83 -4.18 -20.92 -14.89
N TRP A 84 -3.94 -21.09 -13.59
CA TRP A 84 -4.83 -20.60 -12.54
C TRP A 84 -4.91 -19.08 -12.51
N ILE A 85 -3.86 -18.35 -12.92
CA ILE A 85 -3.93 -16.89 -13.09
C ILE A 85 -5.02 -16.54 -14.11
N HIS A 86 -5.09 -17.29 -15.22
CA HIS A 86 -6.10 -17.06 -16.25
C HIS A 86 -7.50 -17.45 -15.78
N GLU A 87 -7.65 -18.55 -15.04
CA GLU A 87 -8.94 -18.97 -14.49
C GLU A 87 -9.45 -18.00 -13.42
N ASP A 88 -8.58 -17.51 -12.55
CA ASP A 88 -8.92 -16.58 -11.48
C ASP A 88 -9.32 -15.20 -12.02
N LEU A 89 -8.65 -14.73 -13.08
CA LEU A 89 -8.96 -13.45 -13.72
C LEU A 89 -10.07 -13.54 -14.79
N ARG A 90 -10.50 -14.76 -15.14
CA ARG A 90 -11.54 -15.01 -16.14
C ARG A 90 -12.82 -14.18 -15.97
N PRO A 91 -13.34 -13.93 -14.74
CA PRO A 91 -14.57 -13.17 -14.55
C PRO A 91 -14.55 -11.76 -15.14
N TRP A 92 -13.37 -11.15 -15.29
CA TRP A 92 -13.20 -9.78 -15.80
C TRP A 92 -12.59 -9.72 -17.20
N LYS A 93 -12.39 -10.87 -17.87
CA LYS A 93 -11.66 -10.95 -19.15
C LYS A 93 -12.25 -10.04 -20.24
N SER A 94 -13.58 -9.93 -20.32
CA SER A 94 -14.27 -9.13 -21.35
C SER A 94 -14.66 -7.73 -20.88
N THR A 95 -14.80 -7.51 -19.57
CA THR A 95 -15.28 -6.23 -19.01
C THR A 95 -14.16 -5.35 -18.49
N GLY A 96 -12.99 -5.93 -18.21
CA GLY A 96 -11.98 -5.31 -17.37
C GLY A 96 -12.43 -5.18 -15.91
N ILE A 97 -11.55 -4.58 -15.12
CA ILE A 97 -11.77 -4.27 -13.70
C ILE A 97 -11.92 -2.75 -13.58
N THR A 98 -13.07 -2.29 -13.08
CA THR A 98 -13.31 -0.85 -12.85
C THR A 98 -12.96 -0.45 -11.42
N LYS A 99 -12.72 0.84 -11.21
CA LYS A 99 -12.44 1.41 -9.89
C LYS A 99 -13.57 1.13 -8.90
N GLU A 100 -14.82 1.16 -9.35
CA GLU A 100 -15.99 0.84 -8.53
C GLU A 100 -15.97 -0.62 -8.08
N MET A 101 -15.50 -1.54 -8.92
CA MET A 101 -15.33 -2.95 -8.53
C MET A 101 -14.27 -3.11 -7.44
N VAL A 102 -13.14 -2.43 -7.58
CA VAL A 102 -12.06 -2.41 -6.58
C VAL A 102 -12.58 -1.85 -5.26
N GLN A 103 -13.31 -0.74 -5.28
CA GLN A 103 -13.90 -0.15 -4.08
C GLN A 103 -14.90 -1.08 -3.37
N ARG A 104 -15.67 -1.90 -4.10
CA ARG A 104 -16.56 -2.90 -3.52
C ARG A 104 -15.81 -4.02 -2.79
N ALA A 105 -14.56 -4.31 -3.18
CA ALA A 105 -13.72 -5.32 -2.53
C ALA A 105 -13.28 -4.89 -1.12
N ARG A 106 -13.22 -3.57 -0.84
CA ARG A 106 -12.74 -3.00 0.42
C ARG A 106 -13.35 -3.62 1.67
N LYS A 107 -14.63 -4.00 1.65
CA LYS A 107 -15.33 -4.59 2.81
C LYS A 107 -14.75 -5.94 3.25
N PHE A 108 -14.00 -6.61 2.38
CA PHE A 108 -13.34 -7.88 2.67
C PHE A 108 -11.86 -7.73 3.01
N ALA A 109 -11.29 -6.55 2.84
CA ALA A 109 -9.87 -6.37 2.71
C ALA A 109 -9.16 -6.14 4.04
N THR A 110 -7.95 -6.67 4.18
CA THR A 110 -7.01 -6.27 5.23
C THR A 110 -6.26 -5.00 4.85
N PHE A 111 -5.94 -4.85 3.57
CA PHE A 111 -5.30 -3.65 3.04
C PHE A 111 -5.62 -3.41 1.56
N HIS A 112 -5.32 -2.19 1.13
CA HIS A 112 -5.36 -1.72 -0.25
C HIS A 112 -3.96 -1.22 -0.62
N MET A 113 -3.42 -1.71 -1.74
CA MET A 113 -2.12 -1.29 -2.24
C MET A 113 -2.22 -0.75 -3.66
N VAL A 114 -1.50 0.34 -3.92
CA VAL A 114 -1.29 0.91 -5.26
C VAL A 114 0.19 0.91 -5.55
N VAL A 115 0.57 0.41 -6.72
CA VAL A 115 1.91 0.56 -7.30
C VAL A 115 1.82 1.57 -8.43
N LEU A 116 2.55 2.67 -8.30
CA LEU A 116 2.56 3.78 -9.24
C LEU A 116 3.99 4.27 -9.45
N ASP A 117 4.49 4.21 -10.68
CA ASP A 117 5.85 4.61 -11.04
C ASP A 117 6.92 3.93 -10.15
N GLY A 118 6.74 2.62 -9.95
CA GLY A 118 7.61 1.79 -9.10
C GLY A 118 7.56 2.10 -7.60
N ARG A 119 6.68 3.01 -7.15
CA ARG A 119 6.46 3.32 -5.73
C ARG A 119 5.21 2.61 -5.22
N VAL A 120 5.30 2.10 -3.99
CA VAL A 120 4.21 1.36 -3.34
C VAL A 120 3.53 2.24 -2.30
N TYR A 121 2.20 2.34 -2.39
CA TYR A 121 1.34 3.07 -1.47
C TYR A 121 0.37 2.07 -0.84
N VAL A 122 0.23 2.09 0.49
CA VAL A 122 -0.62 1.14 1.20
C VAL A 122 -1.56 1.87 2.15
N GLN A 123 -2.81 1.43 2.16
CA GLN A 123 -3.79 1.76 3.18
C GLN A 123 -4.24 0.48 3.87
N GLU A 124 -4.00 0.37 5.18
CA GLU A 124 -4.50 -0.74 5.99
C GLU A 124 -5.87 -0.42 6.59
N TYR A 125 -6.74 -1.43 6.71
CA TYR A 125 -8.13 -1.22 7.15
C TYR A 125 -8.43 -1.64 8.58
N PHE A 126 -7.58 -2.45 9.22
CA PHE A 126 -7.80 -2.95 10.59
C PHE A 126 -7.31 -2.01 11.71
N GLY A 127 -6.82 -0.81 11.36
CA GLY A 127 -6.28 0.15 12.33
C GLY A 127 -4.95 -0.26 12.97
N HIS A 128 -4.42 -1.43 12.64
CA HIS A 128 -3.09 -1.94 12.99
C HIS A 128 -2.59 -2.86 11.87
N SER A 129 -1.27 -2.97 11.76
CA SER A 129 -0.65 -3.84 10.76
C SER A 129 -0.61 -5.28 11.24
N LEU A 130 -1.18 -6.20 10.47
CA LEU A 130 -1.02 -7.64 10.70
C LEU A 130 0.38 -8.05 10.20
N SER A 131 1.08 -8.96 10.91
CA SER A 131 2.39 -9.46 10.44
C SER A 131 2.32 -10.01 9.01
N ARG A 132 1.22 -10.72 8.72
CA ARG A 132 0.85 -11.23 7.40
C ARG A 132 0.78 -10.16 6.31
N ASN A 133 0.27 -8.96 6.63
CA ASN A 133 0.27 -7.83 5.71
C ASN A 133 1.71 -7.41 5.40
N VAL A 134 2.54 -7.25 6.44
CA VAL A 134 3.92 -6.79 6.32
C VAL A 134 4.74 -7.71 5.41
N PHE A 135 4.66 -9.02 5.60
CA PHE A 135 5.37 -9.99 4.76
C PHE A 135 4.86 -10.02 3.31
N THR A 136 3.55 -9.84 3.10
CA THR A 136 3.00 -9.67 1.75
C THR A 136 3.57 -8.42 1.07
N PHE A 137 3.71 -7.31 1.82
CA PHE A 137 4.34 -6.08 1.30
C PHE A 137 5.79 -6.32 0.92
N TRP A 138 6.56 -7.01 1.77
CA TRP A 138 7.94 -7.38 1.47
C TRP A 138 8.07 -8.21 0.21
N GLY A 139 7.17 -9.17 -0.02
CA GLY A 139 7.17 -9.96 -1.24
C GLY A 139 6.96 -9.14 -2.51
N ILE A 140 6.00 -8.21 -2.47
CA ILE A 140 5.73 -7.30 -3.60
C ILE A 140 6.91 -6.33 -3.81
N LEU A 141 7.48 -5.78 -2.73
CA LEU A 141 8.65 -4.91 -2.81
C LEU A 141 9.86 -5.64 -3.41
N GLN A 142 10.07 -6.92 -3.09
CA GLN A 142 11.12 -7.73 -3.70
C GLN A 142 10.89 -7.91 -5.21
N LEU A 143 9.65 -8.16 -5.65
CA LEU A 143 9.31 -8.29 -7.06
C LEU A 143 9.61 -6.99 -7.83
N ILE A 144 9.17 -5.84 -7.29
CA ILE A 144 9.40 -4.51 -7.88
C ILE A 144 10.89 -4.19 -7.94
N SER A 145 11.63 -4.45 -6.86
CA SER A 145 13.07 -4.21 -6.77
C SER A 145 13.87 -5.10 -7.75
N ARG A 146 13.45 -6.34 -7.93
CA ARG A 146 14.09 -7.30 -8.84
C ARG A 146 13.84 -6.98 -10.32
N TYR A 147 12.67 -6.43 -10.65
CA TYR A 147 12.26 -6.16 -12.04
C TYR A 147 11.83 -4.69 -12.26
N PRO A 148 12.74 -3.73 -12.05
CA PRO A 148 12.42 -2.30 -12.20
C PRO A 148 12.00 -1.99 -13.65
N GLY A 149 10.94 -1.20 -13.80
CA GLY A 149 10.38 -0.83 -15.12
C GLY A 149 9.65 -1.95 -15.86
N ARG A 150 9.57 -3.16 -15.31
CA ARG A 150 8.81 -4.29 -15.89
C ARG A 150 7.50 -4.58 -15.16
N VAL A 151 7.39 -4.15 -13.91
CA VAL A 151 6.13 -4.21 -13.16
C VAL A 151 5.30 -2.98 -13.54
N PRO A 152 4.09 -3.17 -14.11
CA PRO A 152 3.24 -2.05 -14.48
C PRO A 152 2.64 -1.37 -13.25
N ASP A 153 2.04 -0.20 -13.45
CA ASP A 153 1.19 0.40 -12.43
C ASP A 153 -0.06 -0.47 -12.22
N PHE A 154 -0.43 -0.70 -10.96
CA PHE A 154 -1.62 -1.47 -10.62
C PHE A 154 -2.18 -1.09 -9.24
N GLU A 155 -3.44 -1.43 -9.04
CA GLU A 155 -4.15 -1.32 -7.76
C GLU A 155 -4.62 -2.71 -7.36
N LEU A 156 -4.41 -3.10 -6.09
CA LEU A 156 -4.87 -4.37 -5.55
C LEU A 156 -5.54 -4.19 -4.19
N ILE A 157 -6.58 -4.99 -3.97
CA ILE A 157 -7.26 -5.13 -2.68
C ILE A 157 -6.97 -6.54 -2.20
N PHE A 158 -6.44 -6.67 -0.99
CA PHE A 158 -5.96 -7.95 -0.48
C PHE A 158 -6.65 -8.30 0.83
N ASN A 159 -6.88 -9.58 1.06
CA ASN A 159 -7.31 -10.13 2.33
C ASN A 159 -6.30 -11.20 2.82
N CYS A 160 -5.75 -10.98 4.01
CA CYS A 160 -4.82 -11.90 4.68
C CYS A 160 -5.47 -12.78 5.76
N MET A 161 -6.80 -12.76 5.88
CA MET A 161 -7.54 -13.62 6.80
C MET A 161 -7.59 -15.06 6.29
N ASP A 162 -7.96 -16.03 7.13
CA ASP A 162 -7.78 -17.45 6.77
C ASP A 162 -8.78 -17.98 5.74
N MET A 163 -10.00 -17.44 5.74
CA MET A 163 -11.12 -17.98 4.96
C MET A 163 -11.39 -17.12 3.72
N PRO A 164 -11.57 -17.74 2.53
CA PRO A 164 -11.88 -17.02 1.31
C PRO A 164 -13.22 -16.28 1.43
N SER A 165 -13.35 -15.15 0.72
CA SER A 165 -14.39 -14.16 1.04
C SER A 165 -15.43 -13.97 -0.06
N VAL A 166 -15.04 -14.06 -1.34
CA VAL A 166 -15.94 -13.71 -2.45
C VAL A 166 -16.69 -14.95 -2.92
N LYS A 167 -17.88 -15.19 -2.38
CA LYS A 167 -18.69 -16.37 -2.73
C LYS A 167 -19.24 -16.28 -4.15
N SER A 168 -19.04 -17.32 -4.95
CA SER A 168 -19.52 -17.42 -6.34
C SER A 168 -21.04 -17.28 -6.47
N ALA A 169 -21.80 -17.86 -5.53
CA ALA A 169 -23.26 -17.82 -5.50
C ALA A 169 -23.83 -16.39 -5.51
N ASP A 170 -23.09 -15.40 -5.02
CA ASP A 170 -23.54 -14.00 -4.96
C ASP A 170 -23.42 -13.28 -6.33
N TYR A 171 -22.75 -13.89 -7.32
CA TYR A 171 -22.38 -13.25 -8.60
C TYR A 171 -22.78 -14.05 -9.85
N ASN A 172 -23.60 -15.10 -9.71
CA ASN A 172 -24.01 -15.99 -10.83
C ASN A 172 -24.88 -15.31 -11.92
N SER A 173 -25.46 -14.15 -11.65
CA SER A 173 -26.34 -13.41 -12.58
C SER A 173 -26.23 -11.88 -12.44
N SER A 174 -25.22 -11.42 -11.70
CA SER A 174 -25.00 -10.01 -11.33
C SER A 174 -23.75 -9.46 -11.99
N ALA A 175 -23.51 -8.15 -11.81
CA ALA A 175 -22.27 -7.49 -12.17
C ALA A 175 -21.02 -8.30 -11.74
N PRO A 176 -19.89 -8.20 -12.48
CA PRO A 176 -18.68 -8.94 -12.17
C PRO A 176 -18.29 -8.86 -10.69
N PRO A 177 -17.72 -9.93 -10.12
CA PRO A 177 -17.31 -9.95 -8.72
C PRO A 177 -16.34 -8.80 -8.39
N PRO A 178 -16.23 -8.37 -7.13
CA PRO A 178 -15.15 -7.49 -6.73
C PRO A 178 -13.80 -8.25 -6.79
N PRO A 179 -12.74 -7.68 -7.40
CA PRO A 179 -11.43 -8.32 -7.43
C PRO A 179 -10.81 -8.27 -6.04
N LEU A 180 -10.59 -9.43 -5.44
CA LEU A 180 -9.97 -9.56 -4.13
C LEU A 180 -8.85 -10.59 -4.22
N PHE A 181 -7.63 -10.16 -3.89
CA PHE A 181 -6.49 -11.06 -3.78
C PHE A 181 -6.50 -11.75 -2.42
N HIS A 182 -6.22 -13.05 -2.43
CA HIS A 182 -6.19 -13.89 -1.24
C HIS A 182 -5.20 -15.04 -1.46
N TYR A 183 -4.69 -15.62 -0.39
CA TYR A 183 -3.82 -16.80 -0.50
C TYR A 183 -4.58 -18.15 -0.51
N CYS A 184 -5.89 -18.12 -0.28
CA CYS A 184 -6.73 -19.29 -0.05
C CYS A 184 -8.00 -19.14 -0.90
N LYS A 185 -8.45 -20.25 -1.49
CA LYS A 185 -9.59 -20.31 -2.42
C LYS A 185 -10.13 -21.74 -2.46
N ASP A 186 -11.42 -21.87 -2.76
CA ASP A 186 -12.05 -23.14 -3.11
C ASP A 186 -12.91 -23.01 -4.40
N ASP A 187 -13.59 -24.08 -4.78
CA ASP A 187 -14.47 -24.14 -5.96
C ASP A 187 -15.74 -23.29 -5.83
N ARG A 188 -16.01 -22.73 -4.64
CA ARG A 188 -17.17 -21.90 -4.34
C ARG A 188 -16.82 -20.44 -4.17
N THR A 189 -15.54 -20.07 -4.26
CA THR A 189 -15.11 -18.66 -4.16
C THR A 189 -14.42 -18.14 -5.42
N LEU A 190 -14.39 -16.81 -5.53
CA LEU A 190 -13.93 -16.06 -6.70
C LEU A 190 -12.73 -15.15 -6.35
N ASP A 191 -12.13 -15.35 -5.18
CA ASP A 191 -10.86 -14.73 -4.80
C ASP A 191 -9.77 -15.05 -5.85
N ILE A 192 -8.83 -14.13 -6.03
CA ILE A 192 -7.68 -14.25 -6.93
C ILE A 192 -6.50 -14.76 -6.12
N LEU A 193 -5.98 -15.93 -6.48
CA LEU A 193 -4.88 -16.52 -5.73
C LEU A 193 -3.59 -15.70 -5.88
N PHE A 194 -2.95 -15.46 -4.75
CA PHE A 194 -1.63 -14.87 -4.65
C PHE A 194 -0.77 -15.71 -3.68
N PRO A 195 0.54 -15.88 -3.93
CA PRO A 195 1.42 -16.58 -2.99
C PRO A 195 1.28 -16.03 -1.57
N ASP A 196 1.20 -16.92 -0.59
CA ASP A 196 0.97 -16.53 0.79
C ASP A 196 2.18 -15.80 1.39
N TRP A 197 1.97 -15.12 2.53
CA TRP A 197 3.06 -14.40 3.20
C TRP A 197 4.17 -15.33 3.72
N SER A 198 3.88 -16.63 3.89
CA SER A 198 4.84 -17.58 4.48
C SER A 198 6.05 -17.87 3.59
N PHE A 199 5.96 -17.60 2.28
CA PHE A 199 7.12 -17.57 1.39
C PHE A 199 8.20 -16.56 1.83
N TRP A 200 7.81 -15.52 2.60
CA TRP A 200 8.71 -14.46 3.06
C TRP A 200 8.94 -14.44 4.57
N GLY A 201 8.01 -14.97 5.38
CA GLY A 201 8.20 -15.11 6.83
C GLY A 201 6.91 -15.25 7.63
N TRP A 202 7.03 -15.18 8.95
CA TRP A 202 5.93 -15.30 9.93
C TRP A 202 6.04 -14.26 11.05
#